data_AF-A0AB73HCV9-F1
#
_entry.id   AF-A0AB73HCV9-F1
#
_cell.length_a   1.000
_cell.length_b   1.000
_cell.length_c   1.000
_cell.angle_alpha   90.00
_cell.angle_beta   90.00
_cell.angle_gamma   90.00
#
_symmetry.space_group_name_H-M   'P 1'
#
loop_
_entity.id
_entity.type
_entity.pdbx_description
1 polymer ?
#
loop_
_entity_poly.entity_id
_entity_poly.type
_entity_poly.pdbx_seq_one_letter_code
_entity_poly.pdbx_strand_id
1 'polypeptide(L)'
;MINLEWEELDQLEIEEKVQEVLDYSYNTWMSDKKNIRYFVRAFYIRWDMIAYMYGMEENETEDDKLKSMFDFGISELKNITEVEWIMGYCMLINPIFFEENDNYLELEEKGQEMLRNVAINNPDDVFLTSFGIPEKDYLKWKRANRERLIQYGEDNFSYDSEFSRYFKHIINCRADEEFEKESFLKKIVRKWKQR
;
A
#
# COMPACT_ATOMS: atom_id res chain seq x y z
N MET A 1 -11.04 10.72 7.38
CA MET A 1 -9.71 11.22 7.01
C MET A 1 -8.71 10.31 7.70
N ILE A 2 -7.93 9.56 6.93
CA ILE A 2 -7.06 8.53 7.47
C ILE A 2 -5.77 9.20 7.94
N ASN A 3 -5.56 9.35 9.25
CA ASN A 3 -4.28 9.85 9.75
C ASN A 3 -3.25 8.71 9.78
N LEU A 4 -2.34 8.70 8.80
CA LEU A 4 -1.25 7.74 8.68
C LEU A 4 0.13 8.34 9.00
N GLU A 5 0.17 9.50 9.66
CA GLU A 5 1.41 10.19 10.05
C GLU A 5 2.26 9.35 11.00
N TRP A 6 3.53 9.15 10.65
CA TRP A 6 4.47 8.39 11.46
C TRP A 6 5.88 8.97 11.33
N GLU A 7 6.10 10.12 11.95
CA GLU A 7 7.32 10.93 11.82
C GLU A 7 8.61 10.12 12.06
N GLU A 8 8.65 9.24 13.05
CA GLU A 8 9.84 8.45 13.35
C GLU A 8 10.17 7.46 12.23
N LEU A 9 9.15 6.83 11.65
CA LEU A 9 9.32 5.94 10.51
C LEU A 9 9.73 6.73 9.26
N ASP A 10 9.10 7.87 9.02
CA ASP A 10 9.40 8.74 7.89
C ASP A 10 10.86 9.24 7.96
N GLN A 11 11.37 9.55 9.14
CA GLN A 11 12.78 9.93 9.32
C GLN A 11 13.73 8.77 9.00
N LEU A 12 13.42 7.54 9.40
CA LEU A 12 14.22 6.35 9.04
C LEU A 12 14.21 6.10 7.52
N GLU A 13 13.07 6.35 6.87
CA GLU A 13 12.97 6.33 5.41
C GLU A 13 13.86 7.44 4.80
N ILE A 14 13.79 8.69 5.27
CA ILE A 14 14.66 9.78 4.76
C ILE A 14 16.16 9.45 4.91
N GLU A 15 16.55 8.81 6.02
CA GLU A 15 17.93 8.39 6.30
C GLU A 15 18.39 7.17 5.49
N GLU A 16 17.54 6.60 4.63
CA GLU A 16 17.83 5.44 3.79
C GLU A 16 18.17 4.15 4.59
N LYS A 17 17.65 4.01 5.82
CA LYS A 17 17.96 2.89 6.74
C LYS A 17 16.97 1.73 6.62
N VAL A 18 17.07 0.97 5.52
CA VAL A 18 16.08 -0.09 5.17
C VAL A 18 15.85 -1.11 6.28
N GLN A 19 16.91 -1.68 6.87
CA GLN A 19 16.73 -2.69 7.92
C GLN A 19 16.05 -2.09 9.16
N GLU A 20 16.41 -0.86 9.54
CA GLU A 20 15.78 -0.15 10.64
C GLU A 20 14.30 0.15 10.32
N VAL A 21 13.96 0.54 9.09
CA VAL A 21 12.57 0.74 8.63
C VAL A 21 11.76 -0.55 8.76
N LEU A 22 12.30 -1.68 8.28
CA LEU A 22 11.62 -2.99 8.34
C LEU A 22 11.43 -3.43 9.80
N ASP A 23 12.49 -3.41 10.60
CA ASP A 23 12.44 -3.86 11.99
C ASP A 23 11.57 -2.94 12.85
N TYR A 24 11.74 -1.62 12.73
CA TYR A 24 10.98 -0.63 13.50
C TYR A 24 9.49 -0.68 13.17
N SER A 25 9.12 -0.70 11.89
CA SER A 25 7.71 -0.74 11.48
C SER A 25 7.00 -1.99 12.00
N TYR A 26 7.63 -3.16 11.90
CA TYR A 26 7.05 -4.42 12.38
C TYR A 26 6.97 -4.51 13.88
N ASN A 27 8.07 -4.20 14.57
CA ASN A 27 8.13 -4.33 16.02
C ASN A 27 7.17 -3.34 16.68
N THR A 28 7.00 -2.15 16.11
CA THR A 28 6.01 -1.18 16.57
C THR A 28 4.59 -1.71 16.39
N TRP A 29 4.24 -2.25 15.21
CA TRP A 29 2.95 -2.90 15.02
C TRP A 29 2.76 -4.09 15.97
N MET A 30 3.75 -4.96 16.14
CA MET A 30 3.67 -6.11 17.05
C MET A 30 3.42 -5.70 18.51
N SER A 31 3.92 -4.54 18.93
CA SER A 31 3.70 -3.99 20.27
C SER A 31 2.27 -3.48 20.48
N ASP A 32 1.59 -3.06 19.40
CA ASP A 32 0.20 -2.61 19.40
C ASP A 32 -0.52 -3.05 18.12
N LYS A 33 -0.86 -4.34 18.06
CA LYS A 33 -1.37 -4.97 16.83
C LYS A 33 -2.69 -4.38 16.31
N LYS A 34 -3.45 -3.70 17.17
CA LYS A 34 -4.74 -3.07 16.81
C LYS A 34 -4.58 -1.62 16.35
N ASN A 35 -3.35 -1.09 16.35
CA ASN A 35 -3.07 0.23 15.82
C ASN A 35 -3.15 0.21 14.29
N ILE A 36 -4.23 0.75 13.75
CA ILE A 36 -4.54 0.69 12.31
C ILE A 36 -3.50 1.42 11.47
N ARG A 37 -3.02 2.56 11.96
CA ARG A 37 -1.95 3.31 11.32
C ARG A 37 -0.69 2.46 11.16
N TYR A 38 -0.25 1.83 12.25
CA TYR A 38 0.97 1.01 12.22
C TYR A 38 0.80 -0.22 11.34
N PHE A 39 -0.36 -0.87 11.40
CA PHE A 39 -0.69 -1.97 10.51
C PHE A 39 -0.58 -1.56 9.04
N VAL A 40 -1.31 -0.51 8.62
CA VAL A 40 -1.38 -0.07 7.23
C VAL A 40 0.00 0.27 6.67
N ARG A 41 0.76 1.08 7.42
CA ARG A 41 2.11 1.50 7.02
C ARG A 41 3.08 0.33 6.95
N ALA A 42 3.13 -0.51 7.99
CA ALA A 42 4.06 -1.65 8.04
C ALA A 42 3.72 -2.74 7.02
N PHE A 43 2.43 -2.95 6.73
CA PHE A 43 1.94 -3.91 5.73
C PHE A 43 2.34 -3.47 4.33
N TYR A 44 2.07 -2.20 3.98
CA TYR A 44 2.45 -1.64 2.69
C TYR A 44 3.97 -1.70 2.45
N ILE A 45 4.77 -1.30 3.44
CA ILE A 45 6.24 -1.27 3.29
C ILE A 45 6.79 -2.66 2.94
N ARG A 46 6.25 -3.71 3.58
CA ARG A 46 6.64 -5.10 3.30
C ARG A 46 6.20 -5.55 1.92
N TRP A 47 4.94 -5.29 1.58
CA TRP A 47 4.42 -5.61 0.26
C TRP A 47 5.23 -4.92 -0.86
N ASP A 48 5.53 -3.63 -0.71
CA ASP A 48 6.33 -2.86 -1.67
C ASP A 48 7.75 -3.42 -1.77
N MET A 49 8.38 -3.72 -0.63
CA MET A 49 9.71 -4.34 -0.58
C MET A 49 9.76 -5.69 -1.34
N ILE A 50 8.83 -6.59 -1.04
CA ILE A 50 8.75 -7.94 -1.63
C ILE A 50 8.49 -7.85 -3.13
N ALA A 51 7.60 -6.95 -3.57
CA ALA A 51 7.35 -6.68 -4.98
C ALA A 51 8.62 -6.37 -5.78
N TYR A 52 9.62 -5.74 -5.13
CA TYR A 52 10.91 -5.46 -5.75
C TYR A 52 11.95 -6.57 -5.54
N MET A 53 11.80 -7.40 -4.52
CA MET A 53 12.69 -8.52 -4.23
C MET A 53 12.38 -9.80 -5.03
N TYR A 54 11.25 -9.88 -5.73
CA TYR A 54 10.80 -11.02 -6.54
C TYR A 54 11.79 -11.51 -7.65
N GLY A 55 12.96 -10.88 -7.79
CA GLY A 55 14.07 -11.35 -8.64
C GLY A 55 15.40 -11.61 -7.89
N MET A 56 15.36 -11.80 -6.56
CA MET A 56 16.51 -12.06 -5.69
C MET A 56 16.27 -13.31 -4.83
N GLU A 57 17.31 -13.80 -4.14
CA GLU A 57 17.18 -14.85 -3.13
C GLU A 57 16.06 -14.47 -2.14
N GLU A 58 15.11 -15.39 -1.95
CA GLU A 58 13.95 -15.22 -1.07
C GLU A 58 14.42 -14.71 0.30
N ASN A 59 13.81 -13.62 0.77
CA ASN A 59 13.94 -13.21 2.15
C ASN A 59 12.76 -13.80 2.90
N GLU A 60 12.82 -15.12 3.12
CA GLU A 60 11.79 -15.95 3.79
C GLU A 60 11.23 -15.25 5.04
N THR A 61 12.07 -14.48 5.75
CA THR A 61 11.68 -13.75 6.96
C THR A 61 10.69 -12.60 6.73
N GLU A 62 10.78 -11.84 5.63
CA GLU A 62 9.82 -10.76 5.37
C GLU A 62 8.54 -11.27 4.72
N ASP A 63 8.61 -12.35 3.93
CA ASP A 63 7.45 -13.03 3.37
C ASP A 63 6.56 -13.59 4.49
N ASP A 64 7.16 -14.30 5.46
CA ASP A 64 6.47 -14.80 6.66
C ASP A 64 5.82 -13.67 7.47
N LYS A 65 6.50 -12.53 7.61
CA LYS A 65 5.95 -11.36 8.33
C LYS A 65 4.77 -10.75 7.57
N LEU A 66 4.88 -10.57 6.25
CA LEU A 66 3.78 -10.08 5.43
C LEU A 66 2.58 -11.01 5.52
N LYS A 67 2.81 -12.32 5.43
CA LYS A 67 1.77 -13.34 5.56
C LYS A 67 1.11 -13.32 6.94
N SER A 68 1.90 -13.20 8.01
CA SER A 68 1.37 -13.06 9.37
C SER A 68 0.51 -11.80 9.53
N MET A 69 0.93 -10.67 8.96
CA MET A 69 0.13 -9.44 8.96
C MET A 69 -1.15 -9.62 8.14
N PHE A 70 -1.08 -10.26 6.97
CA PHE A 70 -2.22 -10.54 6.12
C PHE A 70 -3.27 -11.37 6.86
N ASP A 71 -2.87 -12.50 7.44
CA ASP A 71 -3.78 -13.39 8.16
C ASP A 71 -4.41 -12.68 9.38
N PHE A 72 -3.62 -11.87 10.10
CA PHE A 72 -4.13 -11.03 11.19
C PHE A 72 -5.14 -9.98 10.70
N GLY A 73 -4.86 -9.29 9.59
CA GLY A 73 -5.77 -8.32 8.99
C GLY A 73 -7.11 -8.92 8.61
N ILE A 74 -7.11 -10.11 7.98
CA ILE A 74 -8.33 -10.83 7.59
C ILE A 74 -9.16 -11.26 8.81
N SER A 75 -8.52 -11.73 9.88
CA SER A 75 -9.18 -12.34 11.04
C SER A 75 -9.61 -11.32 12.10
N GLU A 76 -8.77 -10.35 12.40
CA GLU A 76 -8.90 -9.48 13.58
C GLU A 76 -9.26 -8.04 13.24
N LEU A 77 -8.95 -7.56 12.02
CA LEU A 77 -9.14 -6.17 11.60
C LEU A 77 -10.17 -6.00 10.48
N LYS A 78 -11.08 -6.96 10.34
CA LYS A 78 -12.14 -6.96 9.32
C LYS A 78 -13.08 -5.75 9.45
N ASN A 79 -13.58 -5.24 8.32
CA ASN A 79 -14.49 -4.09 8.24
C ASN A 79 -13.89 -2.75 8.70
N ILE A 80 -12.56 -2.65 8.81
CA ILE A 80 -11.86 -1.38 9.04
C ILE A 80 -11.47 -0.84 7.67
N THR A 81 -11.98 0.34 7.32
CA THR A 81 -11.89 0.92 5.97
C THR A 81 -10.45 0.99 5.47
N GLU A 82 -9.53 1.46 6.31
CA GLU A 82 -8.10 1.60 6.01
C GLU A 82 -7.43 0.25 5.71
N VAL A 83 -7.80 -0.77 6.49
CA VAL A 83 -7.25 -2.12 6.38
C VAL A 83 -7.78 -2.78 5.12
N GLU A 84 -9.09 -2.68 4.88
CA GLU A 84 -9.71 -3.22 3.68
C GLU A 84 -9.19 -2.55 2.41
N TRP A 85 -8.96 -1.24 2.46
CA TRP A 85 -8.36 -0.50 1.36
C TRP A 85 -6.94 -0.99 1.05
N ILE A 86 -6.04 -0.99 2.05
CA ILE A 86 -4.63 -1.31 1.77
C ILE A 86 -4.45 -2.78 1.40
N MET A 87 -5.16 -3.70 2.08
CA MET A 87 -5.08 -5.12 1.77
C MET A 87 -5.71 -5.41 0.41
N GLY A 88 -6.89 -4.83 0.12
CA GLY A 88 -7.55 -5.01 -1.16
C GLY A 88 -6.70 -4.47 -2.32
N TYR A 89 -6.03 -3.33 -2.13
CA TYR A 89 -5.07 -2.78 -3.08
C TYR A 89 -3.90 -3.74 -3.35
N CYS A 90 -3.22 -4.20 -2.30
CA CYS A 90 -2.07 -5.08 -2.45
C CYS A 90 -2.43 -6.44 -3.07
N MET A 91 -3.58 -7.00 -2.72
CA MET A 91 -4.13 -8.24 -3.29
C MET A 91 -4.47 -8.09 -4.78
N LEU A 92 -5.03 -6.95 -5.17
CA LEU A 92 -5.35 -6.67 -6.57
C LEU A 92 -4.09 -6.54 -7.43
N ILE A 93 -3.04 -5.87 -6.91
CA ILE A 93 -1.86 -5.56 -7.71
C ILE A 93 -0.88 -6.74 -7.80
N ASN A 94 -0.61 -7.43 -6.68
CA ASN A 94 0.30 -8.59 -6.65
C ASN A 94 -0.24 -9.65 -5.67
N PRO A 95 -1.25 -10.44 -6.06
CA PRO A 95 -1.84 -11.47 -5.19
C PRO A 95 -0.84 -12.58 -4.81
N ILE A 96 0.22 -12.76 -5.61
CA ILE A 96 1.21 -13.82 -5.44
C ILE A 96 2.00 -13.78 -4.13
N PHE A 97 2.03 -12.64 -3.44
CA PHE A 97 2.74 -12.52 -2.16
C PHE A 97 1.94 -13.02 -0.96
N PHE A 98 0.70 -13.47 -1.16
CA PHE A 98 -0.19 -13.85 -0.05
C PHE A 98 -0.57 -15.33 -0.03
N GLU A 99 -0.38 -16.05 -1.15
CA GLU A 99 -0.58 -17.49 -1.26
C GLU A 99 0.44 -18.09 -2.25
N GLU A 100 0.88 -19.31 -1.98
CA GLU A 100 1.87 -20.03 -2.82
C GLU A 100 1.23 -20.84 -3.96
N ASN A 101 -0.11 -20.93 -4.01
CA ASN A 101 -0.87 -21.77 -4.94
C ASN A 101 -1.55 -20.96 -6.06
N ASP A 102 -2.03 -21.64 -7.12
CA ASP A 102 -2.73 -21.06 -8.29
C ASP A 102 -4.06 -20.30 -7.98
N ASN A 103 -4.35 -19.99 -6.71
CA ASN A 103 -5.52 -19.24 -6.26
C ASN A 103 -5.37 -17.71 -6.39
N TYR A 104 -4.37 -17.23 -7.13
CA TYR A 104 -4.12 -15.80 -7.34
C TYR A 104 -5.34 -15.04 -7.85
N LEU A 105 -6.16 -15.67 -8.69
CA LEU A 105 -7.41 -15.10 -9.20
C LEU A 105 -8.45 -14.88 -8.08
N GLU A 106 -8.58 -15.83 -7.14
CA GLU A 106 -9.51 -15.70 -6.02
C GLU A 106 -9.09 -14.55 -5.08
N LEU A 107 -7.78 -14.39 -4.85
CA LEU A 107 -7.25 -13.27 -4.09
C LEU A 107 -7.44 -11.93 -4.81
N GLU A 108 -7.22 -11.89 -6.12
CA GLU A 108 -7.46 -10.69 -6.91
C GLU A 108 -8.95 -10.29 -6.83
N GLU A 109 -9.87 -11.23 -7.06
CA GLU A 109 -11.31 -11.01 -6.96
C GLU A 109 -11.73 -10.52 -5.57
N LYS A 110 -11.19 -11.13 -4.51
CA LYS A 110 -11.42 -10.70 -3.13
C LYS A 110 -10.87 -9.30 -2.88
N GLY A 111 -9.70 -8.96 -3.43
CA GLY A 111 -9.13 -7.63 -3.33
C GLY A 111 -10.00 -6.58 -4.02
N GLN A 112 -10.52 -6.90 -5.22
CA GLN A 112 -11.49 -6.05 -5.93
C GLN A 112 -12.78 -5.86 -5.12
N GLU A 113 -13.30 -6.93 -4.50
CA GLU A 113 -14.50 -6.86 -3.66
C GLU A 113 -14.29 -5.94 -2.46
N MET A 114 -13.17 -6.09 -1.75
CA MET A 114 -12.80 -5.23 -0.60
C MET A 114 -12.76 -3.76 -1.02
N LEU A 115 -12.09 -3.44 -2.13
CA LEU A 115 -12.00 -2.08 -2.65
C LEU A 115 -13.37 -1.51 -3.08
N ARG A 116 -14.23 -2.32 -3.71
CA ARG A 116 -15.60 -1.91 -4.06
C ARG A 116 -16.43 -1.62 -2.81
N ASN A 117 -16.33 -2.45 -1.78
CA ASN A 117 -17.05 -2.26 -0.52
C ASN A 117 -16.58 -0.98 0.18
N VAL A 118 -15.28 -0.73 0.21
CA VAL A 118 -14.69 0.51 0.73
C VAL A 118 -15.24 1.73 -0.03
N ALA A 119 -15.30 1.69 -1.36
CA ALA A 119 -15.86 2.76 -2.17
C ALA A 119 -17.35 3.02 -1.89
N ILE A 120 -18.16 1.96 -1.75
CA ILE A 120 -19.60 2.05 -1.45
C ILE A 120 -19.84 2.67 -0.07
N ASN A 121 -19.04 2.27 0.92
CA ASN A 121 -19.21 2.71 2.30
C ASN A 121 -18.65 4.11 2.57
N ASN A 122 -17.82 4.65 1.67
CA ASN A 122 -17.18 5.95 1.81
C ASN A 122 -17.42 6.85 0.58
N PRO A 123 -18.69 7.15 0.22
CA PRO A 123 -19.02 7.85 -1.04
C PRO A 123 -18.52 9.31 -1.10
N ASP A 124 -18.24 9.91 0.06
CA ASP A 124 -17.72 11.28 0.16
C ASP A 124 -16.19 11.33 0.00
N ASP A 125 -15.51 10.20 0.17
CA ASP A 125 -14.07 10.08 -0.01
C ASP A 125 -13.74 9.86 -1.48
N VAL A 126 -13.25 10.92 -2.13
CA VAL A 126 -12.95 10.90 -3.56
C VAL A 126 -11.90 9.86 -3.92
N PHE A 127 -10.90 9.64 -3.06
CA PHE A 127 -9.83 8.68 -3.35
C PHE A 127 -10.33 7.24 -3.21
N LEU A 128 -11.03 6.92 -2.14
CA LEU A 128 -11.61 5.59 -1.95
C LEU A 128 -12.68 5.27 -3.00
N THR A 129 -13.53 6.24 -3.33
CA THR A 129 -14.54 6.10 -4.39
C THR A 129 -13.92 5.74 -5.74
N SER A 130 -12.68 6.19 -6.01
CA SER A 130 -12.00 5.93 -7.28
C SER A 130 -11.84 4.43 -7.60
N PHE A 131 -11.71 3.58 -6.57
CA PHE A 131 -11.59 2.13 -6.74
C PHE A 131 -12.91 1.44 -7.10
N GLY A 132 -14.05 2.09 -6.88
CA GLY A 132 -15.37 1.58 -7.26
C GLY A 132 -15.79 1.94 -8.69
N ILE A 133 -15.00 2.75 -9.40
CA ILE A 133 -15.36 3.23 -10.73
C ILE A 133 -15.04 2.15 -11.78
N PRO A 134 -16.00 1.78 -12.64
CA PRO A 134 -15.73 0.87 -13.74
C PRO A 134 -14.59 1.37 -14.64
N GLU A 135 -13.70 0.48 -15.05
CA GLU A 135 -12.49 0.81 -15.84
C GLU A 135 -12.81 1.70 -17.06
N LYS A 136 -13.87 1.35 -17.80
CA LYS A 136 -14.36 2.10 -18.97
C LYS A 136 -14.71 3.57 -18.68
N ASP A 137 -15.10 3.87 -17.45
CA ASP A 137 -15.56 5.19 -17.01
C ASP A 137 -14.49 5.92 -16.16
N TYR A 138 -13.49 5.19 -15.66
CA TYR A 138 -12.47 5.69 -14.72
C TYR A 138 -11.74 6.92 -15.25
N LEU A 139 -11.29 6.90 -16.51
CA LEU A 139 -10.59 8.03 -17.11
C LEU A 139 -11.42 9.31 -17.15
N LYS A 140 -12.70 9.19 -17.51
CA LYS A 140 -13.63 10.32 -17.54
C LYS A 140 -13.91 10.84 -16.13
N TRP A 141 -14.13 9.93 -15.18
CA TRP A 141 -14.36 10.26 -13.78
C TRP A 141 -13.14 10.93 -13.13
N LYS A 142 -11.93 10.42 -13.38
CA LYS A 142 -10.66 10.96 -12.86
C LYS A 142 -10.42 12.38 -13.36
N ARG A 143 -10.68 12.65 -14.65
CA ARG A 143 -10.60 14.01 -15.21
C ARG A 143 -11.58 14.96 -14.55
N ALA A 144 -12.82 14.52 -14.31
CA ALA A 144 -13.86 15.33 -13.66
C ALA A 144 -13.57 15.60 -12.17
N ASN A 145 -12.85 14.71 -11.48
CA ASN A 145 -12.53 14.83 -10.06
C ASN A 145 -11.06 15.20 -9.79
N ARG A 146 -10.31 15.64 -10.80
CA ARG A 146 -8.86 15.84 -10.72
C ARG A 146 -8.45 16.75 -9.57
N GLU A 147 -9.11 17.90 -9.42
CA GLU A 147 -8.78 18.88 -8.38
C GLU A 147 -9.06 18.32 -6.97
N ARG A 148 -10.18 17.60 -6.80
CA ARG A 148 -10.53 16.93 -5.54
C ARG A 148 -9.53 15.84 -5.18
N LEU A 149 -9.08 15.06 -6.16
CA LEU A 149 -8.06 14.02 -5.96
C LEU A 149 -6.71 14.62 -5.58
N ILE A 150 -6.27 15.68 -6.27
CA ILE A 150 -5.03 16.39 -5.94
C ILE A 150 -5.09 16.93 -4.51
N GLN A 151 -6.19 17.62 -4.16
CA GLN A 151 -6.37 18.15 -2.82
C GLN A 151 -6.37 17.03 -1.77
N TYR A 152 -7.07 15.91 -2.04
CA TYR A 152 -7.04 14.75 -1.15
C TYR A 152 -5.62 14.25 -0.93
N GLY A 153 -4.82 14.17 -1.99
CA GLY A 153 -3.42 13.77 -1.90
C GLY A 153 -2.60 14.73 -1.03
N GLU A 154 -2.79 16.05 -1.17
CA GLU A 154 -2.12 17.03 -0.31
C GLU A 154 -2.57 16.95 1.14
N ASP A 155 -3.86 16.69 1.41
CA ASP A 155 -4.39 16.64 2.77
C ASP A 155 -4.04 15.34 3.52
N ASN A 156 -3.88 14.22 2.80
CA ASN A 156 -3.77 12.89 3.42
C ASN A 156 -2.41 12.21 3.20
N PHE A 157 -1.64 12.65 2.20
CA PHE A 157 -0.36 12.04 1.81
C PHE A 157 0.76 13.10 1.75
N SER A 158 0.74 14.09 2.65
CA SER A 158 1.75 15.17 2.70
C SER A 158 3.08 14.79 3.34
N TYR A 159 3.18 13.61 3.93
CA TYR A 159 4.36 13.22 4.71
C TYR A 159 5.55 12.84 3.83
N ASP A 160 6.77 13.01 4.34
CA ASP A 160 8.02 12.67 3.66
C ASP A 160 8.33 11.16 3.66
N SER A 161 7.32 10.36 3.33
CA SER A 161 7.35 8.90 3.31
C SER A 161 7.20 8.34 1.90
N GLU A 162 7.71 7.14 1.69
CA GLU A 162 7.49 6.43 0.45
C GLU A 162 6.02 6.07 0.24
N PHE A 163 5.32 5.70 1.31
CA PHE A 163 3.87 5.47 1.28
C PHE A 163 3.13 6.67 0.70
N SER A 164 3.40 7.87 1.24
CA SER A 164 2.77 9.11 0.80
C SER A 164 3.15 9.46 -0.63
N ARG A 165 4.44 9.35 -0.98
CA ARG A 165 4.92 9.61 -2.35
C ARG A 165 4.25 8.68 -3.36
N TYR A 166 4.12 7.39 -3.03
CA TYR A 166 3.49 6.40 -3.88
C TYR A 166 2.02 6.73 -4.16
N PHE A 167 1.21 6.92 -3.12
CA PHE A 167 -0.22 7.19 -3.32
C PHE A 167 -0.49 8.59 -3.91
N LYS A 168 0.30 9.61 -3.58
CA LYS A 168 0.28 10.90 -4.31
C LYS A 168 0.58 10.70 -5.78
N HIS A 169 1.52 9.83 -6.12
CA HIS A 169 1.86 9.55 -7.51
C HIS A 169 0.71 8.85 -8.23
N ILE A 170 0.11 7.81 -7.65
CA ILE A 170 -1.07 7.12 -8.20
C ILE A 170 -2.22 8.12 -8.48
N ILE A 171 -2.46 9.04 -7.55
CA ILE A 171 -3.42 10.14 -7.72
C ILE A 171 -3.06 11.01 -8.94
N ASN A 172 -1.80 11.43 -9.04
CA ASN A 172 -1.34 12.41 -10.03
C ASN A 172 -1.07 11.83 -11.42
N CYS A 173 -0.79 10.54 -11.56
CA CYS A 173 -0.52 9.88 -12.84
C CYS A 173 -1.72 10.02 -13.79
N ARG A 174 -1.46 10.37 -15.03
CA ARG A 174 -2.48 10.21 -16.07
C ARG A 174 -2.56 8.73 -16.46
N ALA A 175 -3.74 8.21 -16.78
CA ALA A 175 -3.86 6.78 -17.11
C ALA A 175 -3.24 6.39 -18.47
N ASP A 176 -2.71 7.37 -19.21
CA ASP A 176 -1.96 7.21 -20.47
C ASP A 176 -0.43 7.40 -20.30
N GLU A 177 0.06 7.70 -19.09
CA GLU A 177 1.50 7.78 -18.81
C GLU A 177 2.02 6.40 -18.39
N GLU A 178 2.94 5.83 -19.18
CA GLU A 178 3.68 4.63 -18.78
C GLU A 178 4.50 4.90 -17.51
N PHE A 179 4.46 3.92 -16.62
CA PHE A 179 4.91 4.03 -15.24
C PHE A 179 6.38 3.61 -15.10
N GLU A 180 7.28 4.56 -14.81
CA GLU A 180 8.56 4.25 -14.15
C GLU A 180 9.02 5.41 -13.25
N LYS A 181 8.48 5.49 -12.03
CA LYS A 181 9.23 6.07 -10.90
C LYS A 181 9.75 4.94 -10.03
N GLU A 182 11.07 4.91 -9.89
CA GLU A 182 11.77 3.99 -8.99
C GLU A 182 11.38 4.32 -7.54
N SER A 183 10.69 3.40 -6.85
CA SER A 183 10.35 3.59 -5.42
C SER A 183 11.62 3.82 -4.61
N PHE A 184 11.50 4.51 -3.47
CA PHE A 184 12.59 4.67 -2.52
C PHE A 184 13.22 3.32 -2.13
N LEU A 185 12.41 2.30 -1.83
CA LEU A 185 12.88 0.97 -1.50
C LEU A 185 13.64 0.35 -2.68
N LYS A 186 13.14 0.52 -3.92
CA LYS A 186 13.84 0.09 -5.14
C LYS A 186 15.20 0.77 -5.30
N LYS A 187 15.31 2.07 -5.01
CA LYS A 187 16.58 2.82 -5.08
C LYS A 187 17.60 2.30 -4.08
N ILE A 188 17.21 2.01 -2.83
CA ILE A 188 18.17 1.59 -1.81
C ILE A 188 18.58 0.13 -2.00
N VAL A 189 17.63 -0.77 -2.26
CA VAL A 189 17.93 -2.17 -2.56
C VAL A 189 18.90 -2.26 -3.73
N ARG A 190 18.72 -1.44 -4.77
CA ARG A 190 19.67 -1.36 -5.89
C ARG A 190 21.05 -0.85 -5.48
N LYS A 191 21.15 0.12 -4.56
CA LYS A 191 22.47 0.55 -4.02
C LYS A 191 23.15 -0.56 -3.22
N TRP A 192 22.39 -1.39 -2.50
CA TRP A 192 22.93 -2.55 -1.79
C TRP A 192 23.53 -3.58 -2.76
N LYS A 193 22.92 -3.78 -3.94
CA LYS A 193 23.46 -4.65 -5.00
C LYS A 193 24.83 -4.24 -5.56
N GLN A 194 25.28 -3.01 -5.32
CA GLN A 194 26.52 -2.46 -5.89
C GLN A 194 27.70 -2.46 -4.91
N ARG A 195 27.51 -2.96 -3.69
CA ARG A 195 28.55 -3.11 -2.67
C ARG A 195 28.96 -4.56 -2.53
#